data_AF-A0A2Z3I2Z0-F1
#
_entry.id   AF-A0A2Z3I2Z0-F1
#
_cell.length_a   1.000
_cell.length_b   1.000
_cell.length_c   1.000
_cell.angle_alpha   90.00
_cell.angle_beta   90.00
_cell.angle_gamma   90.00
#
_symmetry.space_group_name_H-M   'P 1'
#
loop_
_entity.id
_entity.type
_entity.pdbx_description
1 polymer ?
#
loop_
_entity_poly.entity_id
_entity_poly.type
_entity_poly.pdbx_seq_one_letter_code
_entity_poly.pdbx_strand_id
1 'polypeptide(L)'
;MKHYFHIIIFLFTHDLGNLKKIWEIEFLHKDFSWKEAISQAWKRPHNFIFYWRLLNFAYHNGTKKQVRAAEKLSHRLNKNFNIEIPVCLEVGLGFTLHHLTGIVITSRVEKIGINFSIYQNTTIGFADYSKEGSITIGDNVSIMGHSFIFGQNLSIGNNVIVGAMSFVNKDIPDNTIIYTKKTNEIKTIPFTQASQAKL
;
A
#
# COMPACT_ATOMS: atom_id res chain seq x y z
N MET A 1 -3.37 -17.23 -18.30
CA MET A 1 -2.08 -17.98 -18.33
C MET A 1 -0.93 -17.16 -18.93
N LYS A 2 -1.10 -16.48 -20.07
CA LYS A 2 -0.03 -15.70 -20.74
C LYS A 2 0.78 -14.74 -19.85
N HIS A 3 0.16 -14.03 -18.90
CA HIS A 3 0.89 -13.09 -18.03
C HIS A 3 1.79 -13.80 -17.01
N TYR A 4 1.33 -14.91 -16.43
CA TYR A 4 2.14 -15.71 -15.49
C TYR A 4 3.38 -16.28 -16.17
N PHE A 5 3.28 -16.70 -17.44
CA PHE A 5 4.43 -17.18 -18.22
C PHE A 5 5.57 -16.15 -18.29
N HIS A 6 5.26 -14.86 -18.48
CA HIS A 6 6.29 -13.82 -18.51
C HIS A 6 6.95 -13.58 -17.16
N ILE A 7 6.20 -13.68 -16.06
CA ILE A 7 6.76 -13.57 -14.69
C ILE A 7 7.60 -14.82 -14.36
N ILE A 8 7.20 -16.00 -14.81
CA ILE A 8 8.00 -17.21 -14.65
C ILE A 8 9.33 -17.05 -15.39
N ILE A 9 9.31 -16.63 -16.66
CA ILE A 9 10.55 -16.33 -17.40
C ILE A 9 11.39 -15.30 -16.65
N PHE A 10 10.78 -14.24 -16.13
CA PHE A 10 11.49 -13.21 -15.38
C PHE A 10 12.33 -13.79 -14.23
N LEU A 11 11.78 -14.74 -13.47
CA LEU A 11 12.47 -15.42 -12.37
C LEU A 11 13.72 -16.21 -12.80
N PHE A 12 13.79 -16.65 -14.07
CA PHE A 12 14.92 -17.43 -14.58
C PHE A 12 15.94 -16.61 -15.38
N THR A 13 15.57 -15.41 -15.84
CA THR A 13 16.39 -14.64 -16.80
C THR A 13 16.96 -13.33 -16.25
N HIS A 14 16.60 -12.91 -15.04
CA HIS A 14 17.06 -11.65 -14.45
C HIS A 14 17.82 -11.88 -13.14
N ASP A 15 18.68 -10.93 -12.77
CA ASP A 15 19.27 -10.92 -11.44
C ASP A 15 18.19 -10.59 -10.40
N LEU A 16 18.04 -11.49 -9.43
CA LEU A 16 17.06 -11.40 -8.36
C LEU A 16 17.69 -11.04 -7.01
N GLY A 17 18.97 -10.66 -6.95
CA GLY A 17 19.69 -10.42 -5.68
C GLY A 17 18.93 -9.53 -4.70
N ASN A 18 18.44 -8.38 -5.18
CA ASN A 18 17.64 -7.46 -4.36
C ASN A 18 16.27 -8.04 -3.96
N LEU A 19 15.56 -8.72 -4.87
CA LEU A 19 14.29 -9.36 -4.54
C LEU A 19 14.44 -10.48 -3.51
N LYS A 20 15.49 -11.29 -3.65
CA LYS A 20 15.84 -12.34 -2.69
C LYS A 20 16.11 -11.74 -1.32
N LYS A 21 16.89 -10.66 -1.24
CA LYS A 21 17.15 -9.94 0.02
C LYS A 21 15.88 -9.37 0.66
N ILE A 22 14.98 -8.81 -0.14
CA ILE A 22 13.66 -8.39 0.34
C ILE A 22 12.93 -9.59 0.95
N TRP A 23 12.90 -10.73 0.25
CA TRP A 23 12.23 -11.93 0.74
C TRP A 23 12.86 -12.52 2.01
N GLU A 24 14.18 -12.53 2.10
CA GLU A 24 14.94 -12.92 3.30
C GLU A 24 14.50 -12.11 4.53
N ILE A 25 14.42 -10.79 4.38
CA ILE A 25 14.13 -9.86 5.47
C ILE A 25 12.65 -9.88 5.84
N GLU A 26 11.76 -9.77 4.85
CA GLU A 26 10.32 -9.55 5.09
C GLU A 26 9.52 -10.85 5.31
N PHE A 27 9.99 -12.01 4.83
CA PHE A 27 9.17 -13.23 4.79
C PHE A 27 9.85 -14.50 5.29
N LEU A 28 11.14 -14.69 4.99
CA LEU A 28 11.85 -15.93 5.31
C LEU A 28 12.49 -15.86 6.70
N HIS A 29 13.01 -14.68 7.07
CA HIS A 29 13.84 -14.44 8.26
C HIS A 29 15.06 -15.37 8.34
N LYS A 30 15.61 -15.71 7.17
CA LYS A 30 16.79 -16.56 6.93
C LYS A 30 17.22 -16.40 5.47
N ASP A 31 18.41 -16.90 5.14
CA ASP A 31 18.96 -16.89 3.78
C ASP A 31 18.01 -17.51 2.75
N PHE A 32 18.04 -16.97 1.54
CA PHE A 32 17.11 -17.32 0.49
C PHE A 32 17.32 -18.75 0.00
N SER A 33 16.21 -19.48 -0.11
CA SER A 33 16.14 -20.74 -0.82
C SER A 33 14.83 -20.82 -1.59
N TRP A 34 14.88 -21.31 -2.83
CA TRP A 34 13.68 -21.55 -3.62
C TRP A 34 12.69 -22.48 -2.92
N LYS A 35 13.18 -23.51 -2.22
CA LYS A 35 12.33 -24.41 -1.43
C LYS A 35 11.53 -23.62 -0.39
N GLU A 36 12.17 -22.66 0.29
CA GLU A 36 11.55 -21.84 1.33
C GLU A 36 10.60 -20.80 0.74
N ALA A 37 11.01 -20.10 -0.32
CA ALA A 37 10.15 -19.13 -1.01
C ALA A 37 8.88 -19.78 -1.58
N ILE A 38 9.02 -20.95 -2.21
CA ILE A 38 7.90 -21.74 -2.71
C ILE A 38 7.05 -22.25 -1.53
N SER A 39 7.68 -22.71 -0.44
CA SER A 39 6.95 -23.13 0.76
C SER A 39 6.13 -21.98 1.33
N GLN A 40 6.66 -20.76 1.41
CA GLN A 40 5.92 -19.59 1.87
C GLN A 40 4.76 -19.23 0.94
N ALA A 41 4.99 -19.27 -0.37
CA ALA A 41 3.94 -19.04 -1.35
C ALA A 41 2.77 -20.04 -1.22
N TRP A 42 3.05 -21.31 -0.93
CA TRP A 42 2.02 -22.34 -0.75
C TRP A 42 1.38 -22.37 0.63
N LYS A 43 2.14 -22.11 1.70
CA LYS A 43 1.59 -22.06 3.08
C LYS A 43 0.70 -20.84 3.30
N ARG A 44 0.99 -19.74 2.60
CA ARG A 44 0.26 -18.48 2.71
C ARG A 44 -0.16 -18.02 1.31
N PRO A 45 -1.08 -18.74 0.64
CA PRO A 45 -1.52 -18.41 -0.72
C PRO A 45 -2.21 -17.03 -0.78
N HIS A 46 -2.63 -16.50 0.36
CA HIS A 46 -3.17 -15.15 0.53
C HIS A 46 -2.11 -14.11 0.95
N ASN A 47 -0.82 -14.35 0.67
CA ASN A 47 0.24 -13.40 1.01
C ASN A 47 0.39 -12.32 -0.07
N PHE A 48 -0.46 -11.29 0.01
CA PHE A 48 -0.47 -10.16 -0.93
C PHE A 48 0.93 -9.57 -1.14
N ILE A 49 1.64 -9.22 -0.05
CA ILE A 49 2.91 -8.48 -0.12
C ILE A 49 3.98 -9.31 -0.82
N PHE A 50 4.03 -10.63 -0.58
CA PHE A 50 5.01 -11.51 -1.23
C PHE A 50 4.89 -11.48 -2.76
N TYR A 51 3.66 -11.64 -3.28
CA TYR A 51 3.41 -11.58 -4.71
C TYR A 51 3.54 -10.17 -5.26
N TRP A 52 3.07 -9.17 -4.51
CA TRP A 52 3.18 -7.78 -4.92
C TRP A 52 4.65 -7.35 -5.07
N ARG A 53 5.54 -7.72 -4.13
CA ARG A 53 6.99 -7.49 -4.23
C ARG A 53 7.60 -8.11 -5.49
N LEU A 54 7.20 -9.34 -5.85
CA LEU A 54 7.64 -9.96 -7.11
C LEU A 54 7.18 -9.16 -8.33
N LEU A 55 5.91 -8.75 -8.36
CA LEU A 55 5.34 -8.02 -9.49
C LEU A 55 5.95 -6.61 -9.59
N ASN A 56 6.11 -5.92 -8.47
CA ASN A 56 6.81 -4.64 -8.37
C ASN A 56 8.26 -4.76 -8.88
N PHE A 57 9.01 -5.77 -8.42
CA PHE A 57 10.38 -5.97 -8.89
C PHE A 57 10.45 -6.28 -10.39
N ALA A 58 9.52 -7.09 -10.92
CA ALA A 58 9.41 -7.37 -12.35
C ALA A 58 8.96 -6.14 -13.18
N TYR A 59 8.20 -5.22 -12.58
CA TYR A 59 7.82 -3.96 -13.20
C TYR A 59 9.02 -3.04 -13.40
N HIS A 60 9.90 -2.91 -12.40
CA HIS A 60 11.07 -2.03 -12.48
C HIS A 60 12.23 -2.62 -13.29
N ASN A 61 12.39 -3.95 -13.33
CA ASN A 61 13.59 -4.60 -13.89
C ASN A 61 13.31 -5.49 -15.12
N GLY A 62 12.06 -5.66 -15.52
CA GLY A 62 11.67 -6.56 -16.60
C GLY A 62 11.67 -5.92 -18.00
N THR A 63 11.63 -6.77 -19.01
CA THR A 63 11.34 -6.37 -20.40
C THR A 63 9.93 -5.79 -20.55
N LYS A 64 9.64 -5.05 -21.64
CA LYS A 64 8.30 -4.50 -21.93
C LYS A 64 7.14 -5.51 -21.81
N LYS A 65 7.38 -6.80 -22.12
CA LYS A 65 6.36 -7.86 -21.97
C LYS A 65 6.16 -8.26 -20.51
N GLN A 66 7.23 -8.28 -19.72
CA GLN A 66 7.21 -8.57 -18.29
C GLN A 66 6.58 -7.43 -17.50
N VAL A 67 6.92 -6.17 -17.80
CA VAL A 67 6.28 -4.98 -17.21
C VAL A 67 4.76 -5.02 -17.39
N ARG A 68 4.29 -5.22 -18.64
CA ARG A 68 2.85 -5.36 -18.92
C ARG A 68 2.20 -6.56 -18.24
N ALA A 69 2.96 -7.64 -18.02
CA ALA A 69 2.46 -8.79 -17.27
C ALA A 69 2.34 -8.45 -15.78
N ALA A 70 3.32 -7.75 -15.22
CA ALA A 70 3.32 -7.29 -13.83
C ALA A 70 2.14 -6.36 -13.54
N GLU A 71 1.90 -5.36 -14.39
CA GLU A 71 0.74 -4.44 -14.27
C GLU A 71 -0.59 -5.21 -14.22
N LYS A 72 -0.81 -6.11 -15.19
CA LYS A 72 -2.06 -6.87 -15.29
C LYS A 72 -2.26 -7.84 -14.13
N LEU A 73 -1.18 -8.47 -13.66
CA LEU A 73 -1.24 -9.37 -12.52
C LEU A 73 -1.41 -8.61 -11.21
N SER A 74 -0.79 -7.44 -11.06
CA SER A 74 -0.95 -6.59 -9.89
C SER A 74 -2.38 -6.07 -9.77
N HIS A 75 -3.00 -5.66 -10.89
CA HIS A 75 -4.41 -5.27 -10.88
C HIS A 75 -5.34 -6.42 -10.43
N ARG A 76 -5.05 -7.66 -10.88
CA ARG A 76 -5.79 -8.85 -10.43
C ARG A 76 -5.55 -9.14 -8.95
N LEU A 77 -4.31 -8.99 -8.48
CA LEU A 77 -3.95 -9.17 -7.08
C LEU A 77 -4.71 -8.16 -6.21
N ASN A 78 -4.66 -6.87 -6.56
CA ASN A 78 -5.43 -5.80 -5.91
C ASN A 78 -6.92 -6.14 -5.81
N LYS A 79 -7.55 -6.56 -6.92
CA LYS A 79 -8.96 -6.96 -6.95
C LYS A 79 -9.28 -8.13 -6.02
N ASN A 80 -8.42 -9.13 -5.94
CA ASN A 80 -8.66 -10.32 -5.10
C ASN A 80 -8.56 -10.02 -3.60
N PHE A 81 -7.82 -8.98 -3.23
CA PHE A 81 -7.57 -8.61 -1.84
C PHE A 81 -8.32 -7.36 -1.37
N ASN A 82 -9.16 -6.77 -2.22
CA ASN A 82 -9.90 -5.53 -1.94
C ASN A 82 -8.97 -4.41 -1.45
N ILE A 83 -7.85 -4.24 -2.16
CA ILE A 83 -6.79 -3.29 -1.87
C ILE A 83 -6.36 -2.60 -3.16
N GLU A 84 -5.88 -1.37 -3.07
CA GLU A 84 -5.31 -0.65 -4.21
C GLU A 84 -3.90 -0.19 -3.88
N ILE A 85 -2.89 -0.90 -4.41
CA ILE A 85 -1.49 -0.49 -4.36
C ILE A 85 -0.92 -0.52 -5.79
N PRO A 86 -0.34 0.59 -6.29
CA PRO A 86 0.22 0.66 -7.63
C PRO A 86 1.44 -0.24 -7.74
N VAL A 87 1.58 -1.00 -8.84
CA VAL A 87 2.75 -1.86 -9.04
C VAL A 87 4.05 -1.06 -9.22
N CYS A 88 3.95 0.21 -9.58
CA CYS A 88 5.07 1.13 -9.80
C CYS A 88 5.54 1.83 -8.53
N LEU A 89 4.89 1.61 -7.38
CA LEU A 89 5.23 2.26 -6.12
C LEU A 89 6.65 1.85 -5.68
N GLU A 90 7.52 2.83 -5.44
CA GLU A 90 8.81 2.59 -4.83
C GLU A 90 8.66 2.58 -3.30
N VAL A 91 8.96 1.44 -2.67
CA VAL A 91 8.84 1.28 -1.21
C VAL A 91 10.03 0.53 -0.64
N GLY A 92 10.61 1.10 0.42
CA GLY A 92 11.72 0.52 1.17
C GLY A 92 11.38 -0.80 1.86
N LEU A 93 12.38 -1.45 2.47
CA LEU A 93 12.22 -2.69 3.24
C LEU A 93 11.31 -2.48 4.46
N GLY A 94 10.60 -3.52 4.88
CA GLY A 94 9.70 -3.46 6.03
C GLY A 94 8.33 -2.88 5.68
N PHE A 95 7.83 -3.16 4.47
CA PHE A 95 6.50 -2.73 4.04
C PHE A 95 5.42 -3.62 4.65
N THR A 96 4.67 -3.10 5.62
CA THR A 96 3.71 -3.86 6.41
C THR A 96 2.28 -3.39 6.15
N LEU A 97 1.43 -4.32 5.74
CA LEU A 97 0.00 -4.07 5.51
C LEU A 97 -0.82 -4.80 6.59
N HIS A 98 -1.37 -4.05 7.54
CA HIS A 98 -2.24 -4.58 8.58
C HIS A 98 -3.67 -4.62 8.07
N HIS A 99 -4.29 -5.81 8.13
CA HIS A 99 -5.68 -6.01 7.73
C HIS A 99 -5.97 -5.44 6.32
N LEU A 100 -5.52 -6.15 5.27
CA LEU A 100 -5.44 -5.68 3.87
C LEU A 100 -6.62 -4.87 3.32
N THR A 101 -7.85 -5.20 3.73
CA THR A 101 -9.09 -4.65 3.18
C THR A 101 -9.15 -3.12 3.25
N GLY A 102 -9.48 -2.50 2.12
CA GLY A 102 -9.76 -1.07 2.04
C GLY A 102 -8.53 -0.17 2.15
N ILE A 103 -7.32 -0.72 2.11
CA ILE A 103 -6.11 0.10 1.93
C ILE A 103 -6.08 0.62 0.48
N VAL A 104 -5.88 1.92 0.33
CA VAL A 104 -5.74 2.59 -0.97
C VAL A 104 -4.49 3.46 -0.94
N ILE A 105 -3.59 3.24 -1.88
CA ILE A 105 -2.41 4.08 -2.13
C ILE A 105 -2.51 4.53 -3.59
N THR A 106 -2.57 5.83 -3.83
CA THR A 106 -2.57 6.38 -5.19
C THR A 106 -1.23 6.16 -5.90
N SER A 107 -1.25 6.10 -7.24
CA SER A 107 -0.05 6.13 -8.08
C SER A 107 0.76 7.43 -8.00
N ARG A 108 0.25 8.43 -7.27
CA ARG A 108 0.93 9.70 -7.00
C ARG A 108 1.80 9.67 -5.75
N VAL A 109 1.80 8.57 -5.00
CA VAL A 109 2.84 8.31 -4.01
C VAL A 109 4.08 7.84 -4.76
N GLU A 110 5.09 8.71 -4.84
CA GLU A 110 6.31 8.43 -5.60
C GLU A 110 7.19 7.45 -4.84
N LYS A 111 7.39 7.71 -3.55
CA LYS A 111 8.31 6.95 -2.71
C LYS A 111 7.81 6.83 -1.29
N ILE A 112 8.00 5.64 -0.74
CA ILE A 112 7.84 5.33 0.68
C ILE A 112 9.17 4.79 1.21
N GLY A 113 9.60 5.28 2.37
CA GLY A 113 10.80 4.87 3.07
C GLY A 113 10.79 3.43 3.59
N ILE A 114 11.78 3.10 4.42
CA ILE A 114 11.86 1.82 5.12
C ILE A 114 10.90 1.79 6.31
N ASN A 115 10.47 0.59 6.70
CA ASN A 115 9.64 0.33 7.87
C ASN A 115 8.32 1.12 7.87
N PHE A 116 7.61 1.07 6.74
CA PHE A 116 6.31 1.69 6.57
C PHE A 116 5.19 0.71 6.94
N SER A 117 4.26 1.15 7.79
CA SER A 117 3.10 0.37 8.20
C SER A 117 1.80 1.12 7.89
N ILE A 118 0.83 0.42 7.30
CA ILE A 118 -0.50 0.96 7.01
C ILE A 118 -1.58 -0.04 7.38
N TYR A 119 -2.68 0.46 7.96
CA TYR A 119 -3.79 -0.34 8.49
C TYR A 119 -5.05 -0.24 7.61
N GLN A 120 -6.01 -1.15 7.82
CA GLN A 120 -7.25 -1.27 7.05
C GLN A 120 -7.96 0.07 6.83
N ASN A 121 -8.71 0.12 5.73
CA ASN A 121 -9.61 1.24 5.41
C ASN A 121 -8.90 2.61 5.39
N THR A 122 -7.60 2.61 5.12
CA THR A 122 -6.78 3.82 5.06
C THR A 122 -6.51 4.18 3.61
N THR A 123 -6.69 5.46 3.28
CA THR A 123 -6.45 5.97 1.94
C THR A 123 -5.35 7.02 1.96
N ILE A 124 -4.36 6.85 1.09
CA ILE A 124 -3.41 7.88 0.67
C ILE A 124 -3.85 8.29 -0.74
N GLY A 125 -4.62 9.37 -0.80
CA GLY A 125 -5.27 9.87 -2.02
C GLY A 125 -4.59 11.13 -2.57
N PHE A 126 -4.92 11.45 -3.81
CA PHE A 126 -4.43 12.63 -4.51
C PHE A 126 -5.56 13.57 -4.86
N ALA A 127 -5.32 14.88 -4.77
CA ALA A 127 -6.37 15.87 -4.91
C ALA A 127 -6.86 16.07 -6.35
N ASP A 128 -5.96 16.28 -7.29
CA ASP A 128 -6.31 16.60 -8.66
C ASP A 128 -5.31 15.95 -9.63
N TYR A 129 -5.75 14.88 -10.30
CA TYR A 129 -4.92 14.14 -11.24
C TYR A 129 -4.58 14.91 -12.52
N SER A 130 -5.25 16.04 -12.79
CA SER A 130 -4.90 16.93 -13.91
C SER A 130 -3.68 17.81 -13.61
N LYS A 131 -3.33 17.95 -12.32
CA LYS A 131 -2.21 18.77 -11.86
C LYS A 131 -0.98 17.92 -11.57
N GLU A 132 0.18 18.57 -11.67
CA GLU A 132 1.44 18.01 -11.21
C GLU A 132 1.51 18.00 -9.69
N GLY A 133 2.27 17.05 -9.17
CA GLY A 133 2.50 16.89 -7.74
C GLY A 133 2.61 15.44 -7.34
N SER A 134 3.12 15.24 -6.14
CA SER A 134 3.41 13.92 -5.60
C SER A 134 3.31 13.89 -4.08
N ILE A 135 3.29 12.67 -3.56
CA ILE A 135 3.31 12.38 -2.14
C ILE A 135 4.59 11.60 -1.84
N THR A 136 5.32 12.05 -0.83
CA THR A 136 6.54 11.39 -0.34
C THR A 136 6.37 11.00 1.12
N ILE A 137 6.82 9.81 1.48
CA ILE A 137 6.73 9.28 2.84
C ILE A 137 8.12 8.80 3.26
N GLY A 138 8.58 9.29 4.41
CA GLY A 138 9.88 8.96 4.99
C GLY A 138 9.93 7.57 5.62
N ASP A 139 10.98 7.37 6.41
CA ASP A 139 11.27 6.12 7.10
C ASP A 139 10.51 6.02 8.43
N ASN A 140 10.23 4.79 8.88
CA ASN A 140 9.57 4.50 10.16
C ASN A 140 8.22 5.19 10.32
N VAL A 141 7.41 5.20 9.26
CA VAL A 141 6.09 5.83 9.27
C VAL A 141 5.01 4.79 9.49
N SER A 142 4.09 5.07 10.41
CA SER A 142 2.94 4.22 10.71
C SER A 142 1.63 4.99 10.55
N ILE A 143 0.74 4.49 9.70
CA ILE A 143 -0.57 5.08 9.44
C ILE A 143 -1.67 4.14 9.92
N MET A 144 -2.32 4.52 11.02
CA MET A 144 -3.35 3.73 11.66
C MET A 144 -4.67 3.75 10.88
N GLY A 145 -5.52 2.76 11.16
CA GLY A 145 -6.67 2.42 10.33
C GLY A 145 -7.71 3.54 10.21
N HIS A 146 -8.49 3.47 9.13
CA HIS A 146 -9.55 4.43 8.82
C HIS A 146 -9.07 5.87 8.61
N SER A 147 -7.79 6.08 8.31
CA SER A 147 -7.23 7.42 8.08
C SER A 147 -7.29 7.81 6.61
N PHE A 148 -7.40 9.11 6.34
CA PHE A 148 -7.45 9.69 5.01
C PHE A 148 -6.35 10.75 4.87
N ILE A 149 -5.32 10.43 4.11
CA ILE A 149 -4.18 11.28 3.79
C ILE A 149 -4.39 11.78 2.37
N PHE A 150 -4.43 13.09 2.17
CA PHE A 150 -4.86 13.66 0.90
C PHE A 150 -4.23 15.01 0.63
N GLY A 151 -3.53 15.15 -0.50
CA GLY A 151 -2.90 16.40 -0.90
C GLY A 151 -2.52 16.43 -2.38
N GLN A 152 -2.15 17.62 -2.86
CA GLN A 152 -1.57 17.81 -4.20
C GLN A 152 -0.04 17.67 -4.16
N ASN A 153 0.59 18.23 -3.12
CA ASN A 153 1.99 18.05 -2.77
C ASN A 153 2.00 17.81 -1.27
N LEU A 154 2.45 16.63 -0.85
CA LEU A 154 2.39 16.23 0.55
C LEU A 154 3.66 15.47 0.92
N SER A 155 4.33 15.91 1.98
CA SER A 155 5.46 15.21 2.56
C SER A 155 5.14 14.73 3.97
N ILE A 156 5.38 13.44 4.22
CA ILE A 156 5.39 12.86 5.55
C ILE A 156 6.84 12.55 5.90
N GLY A 157 7.35 13.20 6.94
CA GLY A 157 8.71 13.02 7.44
C GLY A 157 8.98 11.63 8.04
N ASN A 158 10.16 11.49 8.64
CA ASN A 158 10.61 10.26 9.29
C ASN A 158 10.03 10.11 10.69
N ASN A 159 9.90 8.88 11.18
CA ASN A 159 9.45 8.56 12.54
C ASN A 159 8.07 9.19 12.85
N VAL A 160 7.14 9.10 11.90
CA VAL A 160 5.80 9.68 12.00
C VAL A 160 4.75 8.62 12.36
N ILE A 161 3.86 8.95 13.29
CA ILE A 161 2.67 8.15 13.56
C ILE A 161 1.42 8.98 13.24
N VAL A 162 0.61 8.50 12.29
CA VAL A 162 -0.73 9.02 12.02
C VAL A 162 -1.74 8.17 12.80
N GLY A 163 -2.36 8.76 13.82
CA GLY A 163 -3.35 8.09 14.67
C GLY A 163 -4.61 7.67 13.91
N ALA A 164 -5.36 6.71 14.45
CA ALA A 164 -6.50 6.12 13.75
C ALA A 164 -7.59 7.16 13.45
N MET A 165 -8.34 6.98 12.35
CA MET A 165 -9.39 7.89 11.91
C MET A 165 -8.92 9.34 11.79
N SER A 166 -7.74 9.57 11.21
CA SER A 166 -7.20 10.91 11.01
C SER A 166 -7.36 11.38 9.58
N PHE A 167 -7.68 12.66 9.42
CA PHE A 167 -7.63 13.40 8.17
C PHE A 167 -6.37 14.26 8.14
N VAL A 168 -5.51 14.04 7.14
CA VAL A 168 -4.23 14.75 6.95
C VAL A 168 -4.20 15.35 5.55
N ASN A 169 -4.01 16.66 5.47
CA ASN A 169 -3.91 17.39 4.20
C ASN A 169 -2.80 18.44 4.16
N LYS A 170 -1.84 18.32 5.08
CA LYS A 170 -0.66 19.19 5.20
C LYS A 170 0.56 18.34 5.52
N ASP A 171 1.73 18.86 5.16
CA ASP A 171 3.00 18.21 5.45
C ASP A 171 3.14 17.91 6.95
N ILE A 172 3.74 16.75 7.24
CA ILE A 172 4.03 16.30 8.59
C ILE A 172 5.55 16.27 8.75
N PRO A 173 6.13 17.02 9.69
CA PRO A 173 7.57 16.99 9.92
C PRO A 173 8.01 15.69 10.61
N ASP A 174 9.31 15.45 10.63
CA ASP A 174 9.93 14.32 11.33
C ASP A 174 9.53 14.26 12.82
N ASN A 175 9.61 13.05 13.41
CA ASN A 175 9.41 12.78 14.84
C ASN A 175 8.06 13.27 15.38
N THR A 176 7.01 13.11 14.58
CA THR A 176 5.69 13.66 14.87
C THR A 176 4.64 12.58 15.07
N ILE A 177 3.78 12.78 16.07
CA ILE A 177 2.52 12.05 16.16
C ILE A 177 1.41 13.03 15.79
N ILE A 178 0.63 12.69 14.77
CA ILE A 178 -0.52 13.48 14.32
C ILE A 178 -1.79 12.66 14.47
N TYR A 179 -2.86 13.30 14.92
CA TYR A 179 -4.19 12.71 14.93
C TYR A 179 -5.26 13.77 14.79
N THR A 180 -6.39 13.42 14.18
CA THR A 180 -7.55 14.31 14.15
C THR A 180 -8.35 14.18 15.44
N LYS A 181 -8.54 15.30 16.14
CA LYS A 181 -9.43 15.40 17.29
C LYS A 181 -10.87 15.20 16.82
N LYS A 182 -11.60 14.27 17.44
CA LYS A 182 -13.04 14.06 17.17
C LYS A 182 -13.86 14.67 18.29
N THR A 183 -14.93 15.38 17.93
CA THR A 183 -15.91 15.94 18.85
C THR A 183 -17.29 15.54 18.38
N ASN A 184 -18.15 15.11 19.31
CA ASN A 184 -19.54 14.81 19.01
C ASN A 184 -20.39 16.06 19.28
N GLU A 185 -21.20 16.46 18.30
CA GLU A 185 -22.27 17.42 18.51
C GLU A 185 -23.60 16.66 18.55
N ILE A 186 -24.32 16.75 19.67
CA ILE A 186 -25.63 16.13 19.84
C ILE A 186 -26.69 17.23 19.70
N LYS A 187 -27.56 17.12 18.68
CA LYS A 187 -28.69 18.02 18.45
C LYS A 187 -29.98 17.24 18.55
N THR A 188 -30.86 17.63 19.47
CA THR A 188 -32.21 17.05 19.57
C THR A 188 -33.08 17.66 18.48
N ILE A 189 -33.65 16.84 17.61
CA ILE A 189 -34.59 17.27 16.59
C ILE A 189 -36.01 16.93 17.09
N PRO A 190 -36.97 17.86 17.05
CA PRO A 190 -38.34 17.55 17.46
C PRO A 190 -38.95 16.49 16.53
N PHE A 191 -39.46 15.42 17.12
CA PHE A 191 -40.14 14.36 16.39
C PHE A 191 -41.58 14.80 16.07
N THR A 192 -41.87 15.10 14.80
CA THR A 192 -43.24 15.42 14.34
C THR A 192 -43.85 14.23 13.60
N GLN A 193 -45.15 13.98 13.81
CA GLN A 193 -45.88 12.85 13.21
C GLN A 193 -45.81 12.80 11.66
N ALA A 194 -45.51 13.92 10.98
CA ALA A 194 -45.32 13.98 9.54
C ALA A 194 -44.10 13.19 9.01
N SER A 195 -43.15 12.82 9.88
CA SER A 195 -41.95 12.06 9.53
C SER A 195 -42.19 10.55 9.32
N GLN A 196 -43.36 10.02 9.71
CA GLN A 196 -43.72 8.62 9.51
C GLN A 196 -44.24 8.31 8.10
N ALA A 197 -44.71 9.31 7.35
CA ALA A 197 -45.34 9.09 6.04
C ALA A 197 -44.36 8.87 4.87
N LYS A 198 -43.05 8.76 5.14
CA LYS A 198 -41.99 8.63 4.10
C LYS A 198 -41.01 7.47 4.33
N LEU A 199 -41.36 6.48 5.16
CA LEU A 199 -40.63 5.22 5.26
C LEU A 199 -41.47 4.07 4.67
#